data_AF-A0A4R1MS30-F1
#
_entry.id   AF-A0A4R1MS30-F1
#
_cell.length_a   1.000
_cell.length_b   1.000
_cell.length_c   1.000
_cell.angle_alpha   90.00
_cell.angle_beta   90.00
_cell.angle_gamma   90.00
#
_symmetry.space_group_name_H-M   'P 1'
#
loop_
_entity.id
_entity.type
_entity.pdbx_description
1 polymer ?
#
loop_
_entity_poly.entity_id
_entity_poly.type
_entity_poly.pdbx_seq_one_letter_code
_entity_poly.pdbx_strand_id
1 'polypeptide(L)'
;MKQRMKKIFSIILTLSVAMTLVMPTQVLGANEKRQIINVGENSCAVIMNDGSLWTWGNNQDGQLGDGTKQNRNKPVKIMENVVQVSIGESHGLAVKSDGTLWGWGSNLFYQLGDLEEIDVLTPVLLMEDVATASAGGALSLVVKKDGTLWGAGSNYLGMLGVGEDVYTREFVKILDDVEKVYSGNWHNGAIKKDGSLWVWGDNIDGQLGDGTTEIRYTPIKIMDNVKDVVMVRWHTLVIKEDNSLWGFGRNGLGQLGDGTEENKKTPIKIMDDVKKASIESQYTVVLKNDNTLWEFGYRGFIEDSEYGMLMLTPEKLKEDVMSMAVGERHILIVTLDGDLVTMGENESGQLGDGTNEDNYKGVVIIDGLTNEPIFYSEPNQEESSKPSLWAEEGVNEAIQYDLVTERVLSHYQENITREEFCELVVKLYENLKGKPLEVSVANEFIDTNNEEVLKAYELGIVYGISQDKFGPAQSITREEIAVMFDRLLKALEINPTLTMEYVYFSDEADISTWAKDSVQKLNKLGIINGIGSEQIGPKDLATREQAILFVLRTYKLFN
;
A
#
# COMPACT_ATOMS: atom_id res chain seq x y z
N MET A 1 -40.29 38.72 55.22
CA MET A 1 -39.45 37.57 55.65
C MET A 1 -39.59 36.49 54.57
N LYS A 2 -38.83 36.60 53.46
CA LYS A 2 -37.66 35.74 53.21
C LYS A 2 -37.91 34.26 53.55
N GLN A 3 -38.37 33.46 52.58
CA GLN A 3 -37.64 32.30 52.08
C GLN A 3 -38.38 31.56 50.95
N ARG A 4 -37.62 31.29 49.87
CA ARG A 4 -37.84 30.34 48.76
C ARG A 4 -38.69 30.80 47.55
N MET A 5 -38.04 31.63 46.73
CA MET A 5 -38.22 31.68 45.28
C MET A 5 -37.64 30.43 44.58
N LYS A 6 -38.21 30.11 43.40
CA LYS A 6 -37.70 29.25 42.29
C LYS A 6 -37.78 27.71 42.44
N LYS A 7 -38.74 27.09 41.73
CA LYS A 7 -38.68 25.77 41.07
C LYS A 7 -39.77 25.77 39.97
N ILE A 8 -39.45 26.26 38.77
CA ILE A 8 -39.06 25.52 37.54
C ILE A 8 -40.26 24.84 36.86
N PHE A 9 -40.48 25.29 35.62
CA PHE A 9 -41.54 25.01 34.66
C PHE A 9 -41.23 23.78 33.79
N SER A 10 -42.32 23.17 33.27
CA SER A 10 -42.42 22.31 32.07
C SER A 10 -41.94 20.85 32.15
N ILE A 11 -42.88 19.91 32.03
CA ILE A 11 -42.66 18.52 31.62
C ILE A 11 -43.47 18.32 30.34
N ILE A 12 -42.80 18.38 29.18
CA ILE A 12 -43.28 17.83 27.92
C ILE A 12 -42.53 16.51 27.74
N LEU A 13 -43.28 15.42 27.66
CA LEU A 13 -42.79 14.08 27.42
C LEU A 13 -42.60 13.91 25.91
N THR A 14 -41.36 14.07 25.44
CA THR A 14 -40.90 13.62 24.12
C THR A 14 -39.80 12.59 24.34
N LEU A 15 -40.01 11.38 23.82
CA LEU A 15 -38.94 10.40 23.64
C LEU A 15 -37.82 11.06 22.82
N SER A 16 -36.66 11.26 23.43
CA SER A 16 -35.41 11.54 22.74
C SER A 16 -34.41 10.44 23.12
N VAL A 17 -34.12 9.55 22.17
CA VAL A 17 -32.91 8.73 22.21
C VAL A 17 -31.75 9.68 21.99
N ALA A 18 -31.00 10.00 23.06
CA ALA A 18 -29.74 10.71 22.95
C ALA A 18 -28.65 9.67 22.69
N MET A 19 -28.33 9.58 21.40
CA MET A 19 -27.25 8.85 20.76
C MET A 19 -25.90 9.22 21.41
N THR A 20 -25.14 8.22 21.87
CA THR A 20 -23.74 8.37 22.22
C THR A 20 -22.97 8.70 20.95
N LEU A 21 -22.37 9.90 20.85
CA LEU A 21 -21.38 10.19 19.82
C LEU A 21 -20.10 9.41 20.16
N VAL A 22 -19.99 8.22 19.59
CA VAL A 22 -18.75 7.77 18.95
C VAL A 22 -18.64 8.67 17.72
N MET A 23 -17.48 9.23 17.35
CA MET A 23 -17.30 9.64 15.95
C MET A 23 -17.38 8.35 15.12
N PRO A 24 -18.52 8.05 14.48
CA PRO A 24 -18.68 6.78 13.81
C PRO A 24 -17.96 6.89 12.47
N THR A 25 -17.28 5.84 12.04
CA THR A 25 -17.51 5.39 10.66
C THR A 25 -19.03 5.24 10.55
N GLN A 26 -19.65 6.23 9.95
CA GLN A 26 -21.09 6.34 9.78
C GLN A 26 -21.58 5.01 9.18
N VAL A 27 -22.44 4.26 9.90
CA VAL A 27 -23.32 3.28 9.24
C VAL A 27 -24.38 4.11 8.53
N LEU A 28 -23.99 4.61 7.37
CA LEU A 28 -24.88 5.19 6.37
C LEU A 28 -25.66 4.05 5.72
N GLY A 29 -26.81 4.36 5.15
CA GLY A 29 -27.54 3.39 4.34
C GLY A 29 -26.62 2.75 3.29
N ALA A 30 -26.93 1.54 2.86
CA ALA A 30 -26.14 0.67 1.98
C ALA A 30 -25.72 1.25 0.59
N ASN A 31 -25.81 2.57 0.38
CA ASN A 31 -25.51 3.29 -0.85
C ASN A 31 -24.43 4.39 -0.70
N GLU A 32 -23.80 4.58 0.45
CA GLU A 32 -22.71 5.57 0.59
C GLU A 32 -21.34 4.89 0.54
N LYS A 33 -20.67 5.05 -0.62
CA LYS A 33 -19.32 4.56 -0.93
C LYS A 33 -18.28 5.24 -0.04
N ARG A 34 -17.47 4.48 0.69
CA ARG A 34 -16.35 4.97 1.50
C ARG A 34 -15.07 4.22 1.18
N GLN A 35 -14.13 4.97 0.61
CA GLN A 35 -12.72 4.62 0.62
C GLN A 35 -12.06 5.39 1.77
N ILE A 36 -11.42 4.69 2.71
CA ILE A 36 -10.62 5.34 3.76
C ILE A 36 -9.18 5.39 3.26
N ILE A 37 -8.72 6.57 2.90
CA ILE A 37 -7.33 6.81 2.49
C ILE A 37 -6.46 7.20 3.68
N ASN A 38 -5.29 6.58 3.77
CA ASN A 38 -4.23 6.91 4.71
C ASN A 38 -2.90 6.99 3.94
N VAL A 39 -2.06 7.93 4.34
CA VAL A 39 -0.78 8.20 3.69
C VAL A 39 0.26 8.34 4.81
N GLY A 40 1.35 7.58 4.70
CA GLY A 40 2.59 7.77 5.46
C GLY A 40 3.48 8.83 4.78
N GLU A 41 4.80 8.72 4.85
CA GLU A 41 5.68 9.68 4.15
C GLU A 41 5.56 9.50 2.63
N ASN A 42 5.84 8.28 2.14
CA ASN A 42 5.76 7.91 0.72
C ASN A 42 5.03 6.56 0.50
N SER A 43 4.24 6.14 1.48
CA SER A 43 3.47 4.88 1.45
C SER A 43 2.00 5.18 1.61
N CYS A 44 1.16 4.50 0.86
CA CYS A 44 -0.26 4.76 0.77
C CYS A 44 -1.05 3.52 1.16
N ALA A 45 -2.23 3.74 1.72
CA ALA A 45 -3.18 2.71 2.03
C ALA A 45 -4.61 3.17 1.73
N VAL A 46 -5.44 2.23 1.30
CA VAL A 46 -6.87 2.42 1.13
C VAL A 46 -7.64 1.24 1.70
N ILE A 47 -8.70 1.54 2.46
CA ILE A 47 -9.71 0.55 2.84
C ILE A 47 -10.90 0.72 1.90
N MET A 48 -11.25 -0.35 1.20
CA MET A 48 -12.39 -0.42 0.29
C MET A 48 -13.69 -0.70 1.05
N ASN A 49 -14.82 -0.55 0.36
CA ASN A 49 -16.16 -0.72 0.93
C ASN A 49 -16.43 -2.12 1.50
N ASP A 50 -15.79 -3.14 0.93
CA ASP A 50 -15.88 -4.53 1.39
C ASP A 50 -14.98 -4.82 2.62
N GLY A 51 -14.22 -3.82 3.08
CA GLY A 51 -13.26 -3.94 4.17
C GLY A 51 -11.90 -4.48 3.72
N SER A 52 -11.63 -4.60 2.42
CA SER A 52 -10.31 -4.96 1.92
C SER A 52 -9.33 -3.81 2.07
N LEU A 53 -8.13 -4.12 2.55
CA LEU A 53 -7.03 -3.17 2.72
C LEU A 53 -5.99 -3.38 1.62
N TRP A 54 -5.70 -2.31 0.90
CA TRP A 54 -4.70 -2.26 -0.14
C TRP A 54 -3.62 -1.22 0.18
N THR A 55 -2.37 -1.52 -0.16
CA THR A 55 -1.20 -0.69 0.13
C THR A 55 -0.28 -0.55 -1.08
N TRP A 56 0.39 0.59 -1.23
CA TRP A 56 1.38 0.84 -2.29
C TRP A 56 2.37 1.96 -1.90
N GLY A 57 3.36 2.23 -2.75
CA GLY A 57 4.41 3.22 -2.54
C GLY A 57 5.70 2.62 -1.98
N ASN A 58 6.38 3.40 -1.12
CA ASN A 58 7.63 3.01 -0.48
C ASN A 58 7.44 1.77 0.42
N ASN A 59 8.38 0.83 0.35
CA ASN A 59 8.36 -0.41 1.12
C ASN A 59 9.74 -0.84 1.63
N GLN A 60 10.73 0.05 1.67
CA GLN A 60 12.11 -0.34 2.03
C GLN A 60 12.21 -0.95 3.44
N ASP A 61 11.27 -0.64 4.33
CA ASP A 61 11.18 -1.17 5.71
C ASP A 61 10.08 -2.22 5.89
N GLY A 62 9.42 -2.64 4.80
CA GLY A 62 8.28 -3.55 4.85
C GLY A 62 6.96 -2.88 5.24
N GLN A 63 6.89 -1.55 5.19
CA GLN A 63 5.71 -0.80 5.62
C GLN A 63 4.44 -1.03 4.78
N LEU A 64 4.53 -1.76 3.66
CA LEU A 64 3.35 -2.20 2.91
C LEU A 64 2.77 -3.53 3.39
N GLY A 65 3.52 -4.37 4.12
CA GLY A 65 2.96 -5.62 4.66
C GLY A 65 2.63 -6.69 3.62
N ASP A 66 3.22 -6.60 2.43
CA ASP A 66 2.95 -7.49 1.29
C ASP A 66 3.87 -8.73 1.24
N GLY A 67 4.62 -8.98 2.31
CA GLY A 67 5.63 -10.03 2.40
C GLY A 67 6.98 -9.68 1.77
N THR A 68 7.15 -8.44 1.31
CA THR A 68 8.38 -8.00 0.64
C THR A 68 8.91 -6.69 1.23
N LYS A 69 10.08 -6.25 0.74
CA LYS A 69 10.62 -4.90 0.93
C LYS A 69 10.69 -4.12 -0.40
N GLN A 70 9.91 -4.53 -1.39
CA GLN A 70 9.92 -3.94 -2.73
C GLN A 70 8.85 -2.87 -2.82
N ASN A 71 9.21 -1.69 -3.32
CA ASN A 71 8.25 -0.63 -3.59
C ASN A 71 7.16 -1.14 -4.54
N ARG A 72 5.94 -0.65 -4.37
CA ARG A 72 4.81 -1.02 -5.22
C ARG A 72 4.25 0.23 -5.87
N ASN A 73 4.30 0.29 -7.19
CA ASN A 73 3.64 1.36 -7.94
C ASN A 73 2.18 1.06 -8.26
N LYS A 74 1.64 -0.07 -7.77
CA LYS A 74 0.25 -0.47 -7.89
C LYS A 74 -0.27 -0.91 -6.52
N PRO A 75 -1.53 -0.60 -6.16
CA PRO A 75 -2.16 -1.13 -4.96
C PRO A 75 -2.06 -2.66 -4.88
N VAL A 76 -1.60 -3.18 -3.74
CA VAL A 76 -1.56 -4.61 -3.43
C VAL A 76 -2.46 -4.87 -2.23
N LYS A 77 -3.37 -5.84 -2.35
CA LYS A 77 -4.26 -6.26 -1.27
C LYS A 77 -3.49 -7.06 -0.24
N ILE A 78 -3.57 -6.65 1.04
CA ILE A 78 -2.82 -7.29 2.14
C ILE A 78 -3.72 -7.86 3.24
N MET A 79 -4.97 -7.40 3.35
CA MET A 79 -5.88 -7.81 4.43
C MET A 79 -7.36 -7.61 4.07
N GLU A 80 -8.23 -8.26 4.82
CA GLU A 80 -9.70 -8.17 4.76
C GLU A 80 -10.29 -7.78 6.12
N ASN A 81 -11.55 -7.34 6.11
CA ASN A 81 -12.34 -6.97 7.30
C ASN A 81 -11.72 -5.83 8.13
N VAL A 82 -10.96 -4.94 7.48
CA VAL A 82 -10.31 -3.79 8.10
C VAL A 82 -11.29 -2.62 8.19
N VAL A 83 -11.30 -1.93 9.34
CA VAL A 83 -12.13 -0.72 9.56
C VAL A 83 -11.30 0.54 9.79
N GLN A 84 -10.02 0.38 10.12
CA GLN A 84 -9.06 1.48 10.26
C GLN A 84 -7.66 1.01 9.88
N VAL A 85 -6.90 1.89 9.21
CA VAL A 85 -5.48 1.71 8.92
C VAL A 85 -4.71 2.99 9.29
N SER A 86 -3.49 2.82 9.78
CA SER A 86 -2.52 3.89 9.99
C SER A 86 -1.15 3.41 9.50
N ILE A 87 -0.59 4.10 8.51
CA ILE A 87 0.78 3.89 8.03
C ILE A 87 1.67 4.96 8.64
N GLY A 88 2.70 4.54 9.37
CA GLY A 88 3.73 5.41 9.92
C GLY A 88 4.88 5.62 8.93
N GLU A 89 6.06 5.99 9.44
CA GLU A 89 7.26 6.19 8.61
C GLU A 89 7.79 4.85 8.07
N SER A 90 7.79 3.81 8.91
CA SER A 90 8.43 2.51 8.62
C SER A 90 7.57 1.29 8.96
N HIS A 91 6.34 1.47 9.45
CA HIS A 91 5.45 0.37 9.85
C HIS A 91 3.98 0.73 9.63
N GLY A 92 3.11 -0.28 9.65
CA GLY A 92 1.67 -0.11 9.51
C GLY A 92 0.89 -0.80 10.63
N LEU A 93 -0.28 -0.25 10.93
CA LEU A 93 -1.26 -0.79 11.86
C LEU A 93 -2.64 -0.85 11.21
N ALA A 94 -3.37 -1.93 11.44
CA ALA A 94 -4.76 -2.08 11.03
C ALA A 94 -5.63 -2.57 12.20
N VAL A 95 -6.81 -1.95 12.35
CA VAL A 95 -7.86 -2.44 13.24
C VAL A 95 -8.91 -3.14 12.41
N LYS A 96 -9.20 -4.40 12.73
CA LYS A 96 -10.28 -5.17 12.10
C LYS A 96 -11.63 -4.90 12.78
N SER A 97 -12.71 -5.24 12.07
CA SER A 97 -14.09 -5.09 12.55
C SER A 97 -14.41 -5.86 13.84
N ASP A 98 -13.66 -6.92 14.15
CA ASP A 98 -13.75 -7.65 15.42
C ASP A 98 -13.07 -6.91 16.60
N GLY A 99 -12.32 -5.85 16.32
CA GLY A 99 -11.53 -5.08 17.29
C GLY A 99 -10.17 -5.69 17.61
N THR A 100 -9.63 -6.53 16.73
CA THR A 100 -8.23 -6.95 16.77
C THR A 100 -7.34 -5.92 16.08
N LEU A 101 -6.15 -5.71 16.64
CA LEU A 101 -5.08 -4.89 16.09
C LEU A 101 -4.02 -5.77 15.45
N TRP A 102 -3.69 -5.45 14.21
CA TRP A 102 -2.66 -6.10 13.42
C TRP A 102 -1.57 -5.09 13.06
N GLY A 103 -0.32 -5.52 12.98
CA GLY A 103 0.80 -4.66 12.58
C GLY A 103 1.85 -5.36 11.74
N TRP A 104 2.62 -4.58 11.00
CA TRP A 104 3.67 -5.01 10.07
C TRP A 104 4.69 -3.88 9.85
N GLY A 105 5.80 -4.18 9.16
CA GLY A 105 6.92 -3.28 8.88
C GLY A 105 8.01 -3.35 9.94
N SER A 106 8.76 -2.26 10.12
CA SER A 106 9.90 -2.23 11.02
C SER A 106 9.51 -2.42 12.48
N ASN A 107 10.25 -3.29 13.17
CA ASN A 107 10.19 -3.49 14.61
C ASN A 107 11.54 -3.23 15.30
N LEU A 108 12.45 -2.48 14.65
CA LEU A 108 13.79 -2.18 15.17
C LEU A 108 13.79 -1.52 16.56
N PHE A 109 12.74 -0.74 16.85
CA PHE A 109 12.55 -0.04 18.12
C PHE A 109 11.43 -0.65 18.97
N TYR A 110 11.00 -1.88 18.69
CA TYR A 110 9.85 -2.53 19.34
C TYR A 110 8.52 -1.81 19.12
N GLN A 111 8.38 -1.18 17.95
CA GLN A 111 7.18 -0.42 17.56
C GLN A 111 5.94 -1.32 17.54
N LEU A 112 6.12 -2.61 17.24
CA LEU A 112 5.08 -3.63 17.18
C LEU A 112 5.07 -4.54 18.44
N GLY A 113 5.90 -4.24 19.45
CA GLY A 113 6.03 -5.04 20.68
C GLY A 113 7.17 -6.06 20.65
N ASP A 114 7.17 -7.00 21.61
CA ASP A 114 8.23 -8.00 21.80
C ASP A 114 8.04 -9.19 20.84
N LEU A 115 8.24 -8.91 19.56
CA LEU A 115 8.30 -9.91 18.50
C LEU A 115 9.75 -10.36 18.29
N GLU A 116 9.93 -11.60 17.81
CA GLU A 116 11.26 -12.14 17.51
C GLU A 116 11.91 -11.45 16.30
N GLU A 117 11.09 -11.05 15.33
CA GLU A 117 11.56 -10.45 14.07
C GLU A 117 11.76 -8.94 14.20
N ILE A 118 12.88 -8.47 13.64
CA ILE A 118 13.21 -7.04 13.56
C ILE A 118 12.41 -6.31 12.48
N ASP A 119 11.90 -7.03 11.47
CA ASP A 119 11.00 -6.54 10.43
C ASP A 119 9.91 -7.58 10.21
N VAL A 120 8.65 -7.14 10.23
CA VAL A 120 7.47 -7.99 10.14
C VAL A 120 6.82 -7.76 8.79
N LEU A 121 7.21 -8.52 7.77
CA LEU A 121 6.86 -8.21 6.39
C LEU A 121 5.40 -8.54 6.02
N THR A 122 4.68 -9.29 6.86
CA THR A 122 3.25 -9.56 6.69
C THR A 122 2.51 -9.25 7.99
N PRO A 123 1.24 -8.84 7.95
CA PRO A 123 0.51 -8.47 9.16
C PRO A 123 0.43 -9.60 10.19
N VAL A 124 0.73 -9.27 11.44
CA VAL A 124 0.57 -10.16 12.59
C VAL A 124 -0.35 -9.55 13.64
N LEU A 125 -1.06 -10.40 14.38
CA LEU A 125 -1.93 -9.98 15.48
C LEU A 125 -1.07 -9.45 16.64
N LEU A 126 -1.35 -8.24 17.10
CA LEU A 126 -0.65 -7.59 18.22
C LEU A 126 -1.49 -7.56 19.50
N MET A 127 -2.79 -7.25 19.37
CA MET A 127 -3.63 -6.98 20.53
C MET A 127 -5.12 -7.17 20.21
N GLU A 128 -5.92 -7.51 21.21
CA GLU A 128 -7.38 -7.55 21.15
C GLU A 128 -8.02 -6.35 21.88
N ASP A 129 -9.34 -6.18 21.70
CA ASP A 129 -10.15 -5.12 22.31
C ASP A 129 -9.67 -3.70 21.98
N VAL A 130 -9.22 -3.50 20.74
CA VAL A 130 -8.77 -2.21 20.24
C VAL A 130 -9.95 -1.43 19.64
N ALA A 131 -10.01 -0.14 19.97
CA ALA A 131 -10.96 0.81 19.41
C ALA A 131 -10.34 1.61 18.27
N THR A 132 -9.11 2.09 18.44
CA THR A 132 -8.37 2.85 17.42
C THR A 132 -6.86 2.78 17.66
N ALA A 133 -6.06 2.99 16.63
CA ALA A 133 -4.60 3.01 16.72
C ALA A 133 -3.97 4.04 15.77
N SER A 134 -2.77 4.51 16.10
CA SER A 134 -1.99 5.44 15.29
C SER A 134 -0.52 5.03 15.27
N ALA A 135 0.02 4.87 14.07
CA ALA A 135 1.43 4.59 13.79
C ALA A 135 2.19 5.92 13.67
N GLY A 136 3.25 6.10 14.46
CA GLY A 136 4.15 7.26 14.39
C GLY A 136 5.44 6.95 13.62
N GLY A 137 6.47 7.77 13.83
CA GLY A 137 7.78 7.57 13.19
C GLY A 137 8.46 6.26 13.63
N ALA A 138 8.52 6.04 14.95
CA ALA A 138 9.15 4.86 15.55
C ALA A 138 8.36 4.27 16.74
N LEU A 139 7.04 4.47 16.77
CA LEU A 139 6.17 3.96 17.82
C LEU A 139 4.76 3.67 17.32
N SER A 140 4.03 2.86 18.09
CA SER A 140 2.60 2.61 17.94
C SER A 140 1.84 3.09 19.17
N LEU A 141 0.72 3.79 18.96
CA LEU A 141 -0.22 4.16 20.01
C LEU A 141 -1.57 3.49 19.77
N VAL A 142 -2.18 2.96 20.83
CA VAL A 142 -3.37 2.09 20.76
C VAL A 142 -4.35 2.49 21.86
N VAL A 143 -5.57 2.84 21.47
CA VAL A 143 -6.68 3.05 22.39
C VAL A 143 -7.52 1.78 22.42
N LYS A 144 -7.65 1.18 23.61
CA LYS A 144 -8.56 0.06 23.83
C LYS A 144 -10.01 0.50 23.97
N LYS A 145 -10.94 -0.44 23.78
CA LYS A 145 -12.40 -0.22 23.92
C LYS A 145 -12.82 0.27 25.31
N ASP A 146 -12.02 0.01 26.34
CA ASP A 146 -12.24 0.55 27.69
C ASP A 146 -11.84 2.03 27.83
N GLY A 147 -11.12 2.59 26.85
CA GLY A 147 -10.61 3.96 26.85
C GLY A 147 -9.22 4.10 27.46
N THR A 148 -8.50 3.00 27.70
CA THR A 148 -7.09 3.04 28.06
C THR A 148 -6.21 3.24 26.82
N LEU A 149 -5.22 4.13 26.93
CA LEU A 149 -4.19 4.35 25.90
C LEU A 149 -2.94 3.58 26.27
N TRP A 150 -2.43 2.83 25.31
CA TRP A 150 -1.20 2.04 25.38
C TRP A 150 -0.26 2.45 24.25
N GLY A 151 1.04 2.23 24.43
CA GLY A 151 2.01 2.42 23.35
C GLY A 151 3.21 1.50 23.46
N ALA A 152 3.84 1.25 22.32
CA ALA A 152 5.10 0.51 22.20
C ALA A 152 6.03 1.25 21.22
N GLY A 153 7.34 1.03 21.31
CA GLY A 153 8.32 1.65 20.44
C GLY A 153 9.34 2.52 21.16
N SER A 154 9.93 3.45 20.41
CA SER A 154 10.92 4.38 20.91
C SER A 154 10.33 5.36 21.94
N ASN A 155 11.05 5.53 23.05
CA ASN A 155 10.81 6.61 24.02
C ASN A 155 11.92 7.68 23.97
N TYR A 156 12.69 7.73 22.87
CA TYR A 156 13.61 8.84 22.63
C TYR A 156 12.84 10.16 22.62
N LEU A 157 13.36 11.21 23.26
CA LEU A 157 12.66 12.50 23.45
C LEU A 157 11.28 12.37 24.12
N GLY A 158 11.03 11.31 24.91
CA GLY A 158 9.79 11.15 25.65
C GLY A 158 8.57 10.86 24.78
N MET A 159 8.76 10.43 23.53
CA MET A 159 7.68 10.16 22.57
C MET A 159 6.63 9.16 23.08
N LEU A 160 7.01 8.21 23.95
CA LEU A 160 6.05 7.25 24.48
C LEU A 160 5.19 7.84 25.61
N GLY A 161 5.60 8.95 26.21
CA GLY A 161 4.82 9.66 27.22
C GLY A 161 4.80 9.00 28.60
N VAL A 162 5.75 8.11 28.90
CA VAL A 162 5.81 7.32 30.14
C VAL A 162 6.92 7.74 31.10
N GLY A 163 7.50 8.93 30.90
CA GLY A 163 8.63 9.44 31.67
C GLY A 163 9.96 9.30 30.93
N GLU A 164 10.99 9.90 31.52
CA GLU A 164 12.37 9.86 31.03
C GLU A 164 13.00 8.48 31.29
N ASP A 165 13.91 8.05 30.41
CA ASP A 165 14.70 6.80 30.52
C ASP A 165 13.91 5.48 30.62
N VAL A 166 12.65 5.47 30.19
CA VAL A 166 11.89 4.21 30.08
C VAL A 166 12.22 3.51 28.77
N TYR A 167 12.78 2.30 28.88
CA TYR A 167 12.98 1.37 27.77
C TYR A 167 12.05 0.18 27.96
N THR A 168 11.11 0.00 27.03
CA THR A 168 10.17 -1.12 27.04
C THR A 168 10.19 -1.80 25.67
N ARG A 169 10.02 -3.12 25.67
CA ARG A 169 9.78 -3.92 24.48
C ARG A 169 8.29 -4.21 24.29
N GLU A 170 7.49 -3.93 25.31
CA GLU A 170 6.07 -4.24 25.39
C GLU A 170 5.22 -2.99 25.30
N PHE A 171 3.95 -3.17 24.95
CA PHE A 171 2.94 -2.15 25.10
C PHE A 171 2.79 -1.75 26.58
N VAL A 172 2.99 -0.47 26.86
CA VAL A 172 2.84 0.12 28.20
C VAL A 172 1.66 1.07 28.22
N LYS A 173 0.95 1.11 29.35
CA LYS A 173 -0.18 2.01 29.54
C LYS A 173 0.32 3.45 29.76
N ILE A 174 -0.30 4.41 29.07
CA ILE A 174 0.08 5.84 29.06
C ILE A 174 -1.01 6.69 29.74
N LEU A 175 -2.28 6.53 29.34
CA LEU A 175 -3.40 7.33 29.84
C LEU A 175 -4.69 6.51 30.01
N ASP A 176 -5.62 7.10 30.76
CA ASP A 176 -7.02 6.70 30.89
C ASP A 176 -7.95 7.73 30.24
N ASP A 177 -9.18 7.30 29.99
CA ASP A 177 -10.28 8.10 29.43
C ASP A 177 -9.97 8.73 28.08
N VAL A 178 -9.20 8.02 27.24
CA VAL A 178 -8.85 8.45 25.89
C VAL A 178 -9.93 8.01 24.90
N GLU A 179 -10.27 8.90 23.98
CA GLU A 179 -11.19 8.64 22.87
C GLU A 179 -10.43 8.48 21.55
N LYS A 180 -9.48 9.38 21.26
CA LYS A 180 -8.70 9.39 20.01
C LYS A 180 -7.22 9.60 20.31
N VAL A 181 -6.37 9.07 19.43
CA VAL A 181 -4.92 9.21 19.51
C VAL A 181 -4.34 9.58 18.15
N TYR A 182 -3.26 10.37 18.18
CA TYR A 182 -2.60 10.95 17.03
C TYR A 182 -1.09 10.87 17.23
N SER A 183 -0.38 10.41 16.20
CA SER A 183 1.07 10.29 16.21
C SER A 183 1.66 11.14 15.08
N GLY A 184 2.58 12.04 15.41
CA GLY A 184 3.53 12.60 14.45
C GLY A 184 4.83 11.77 14.43
N ASN A 185 5.90 12.29 13.81
CA ASN A 185 7.19 11.58 13.82
C ASN A 185 7.82 11.55 15.21
N TRP A 186 7.75 12.66 15.96
CA TRP A 186 8.44 12.83 17.25
C TRP A 186 7.58 13.41 18.38
N HIS A 187 6.32 13.73 18.11
CA HIS A 187 5.38 14.25 19.11
C HIS A 187 3.99 13.66 18.87
N ASN A 188 3.19 13.58 19.94
CA ASN A 188 1.95 12.83 19.94
C ASN A 188 0.86 13.57 20.70
N GLY A 189 -0.38 13.20 20.42
CA GLY A 189 -1.55 13.80 21.00
C GLY A 189 -2.65 12.79 21.27
N ALA A 190 -3.49 13.09 22.26
CA ALA A 190 -4.68 12.32 22.58
C ALA A 190 -5.83 13.27 22.92
N ILE A 191 -7.01 12.98 22.37
CA ILE A 191 -8.25 13.59 22.83
C ILE A 191 -8.87 12.66 23.85
N LYS A 192 -9.12 13.17 25.05
CA LYS A 192 -9.88 12.47 26.07
C LYS A 192 -11.38 12.57 25.82
N LYS A 193 -12.16 11.65 26.41
CA LYS A 193 -13.64 11.59 26.32
C LYS A 193 -14.35 12.87 26.79
N ASP A 194 -13.65 13.75 27.52
CA ASP A 194 -14.16 15.06 27.95
C ASP A 194 -13.91 16.18 26.91
N GLY A 195 -13.34 15.85 25.76
CA GLY A 195 -12.98 16.79 24.69
C GLY A 195 -11.70 17.57 24.94
N SER A 196 -10.88 17.19 25.94
CA SER A 196 -9.58 17.81 26.19
C SER A 196 -8.45 17.19 25.37
N LEU A 197 -7.58 18.04 24.84
CA LEU A 197 -6.37 17.64 24.11
C LEU A 197 -5.16 17.61 25.05
N TRP A 198 -4.50 16.46 25.04
CA TRP A 198 -3.25 16.19 25.74
C TRP A 198 -2.14 15.90 24.74
N VAL A 199 -0.94 16.44 24.95
CA VAL A 199 0.19 16.30 24.03
C VAL A 199 1.49 15.99 24.78
N TRP A 200 2.43 15.32 24.10
CA TRP A 200 3.75 14.96 24.64
C TRP A 200 4.78 14.67 23.53
N GLY A 201 6.04 14.46 23.92
CA GLY A 201 7.17 14.18 23.02
C GLY A 201 8.02 15.42 22.75
N ASP A 202 8.60 15.47 21.55
CA ASP A 202 9.47 16.56 21.08
C ASP A 202 8.72 17.90 21.02
N ASN A 203 9.43 18.97 21.37
CA ASN A 203 8.87 20.32 21.42
C ASN A 203 9.86 21.41 20.99
N ILE A 204 10.95 21.05 20.30
CA ILE A 204 12.03 22.00 19.98
C ILE A 204 11.51 23.18 19.14
N ASP A 205 10.51 22.95 18.29
CA ASP A 205 9.87 23.96 17.44
C ASP A 205 8.58 24.55 18.06
N GLY A 206 8.18 24.13 19.25
CA GLY A 206 6.93 24.54 19.90
C GLY A 206 5.71 23.72 19.46
N GLN A 207 5.91 22.56 18.85
CA GLN A 207 4.85 21.71 18.27
C GLN A 207 3.89 21.11 19.31
N LEU A 208 4.14 21.29 20.61
CA LEU A 208 3.18 20.96 21.67
C LEU A 208 2.26 22.12 22.06
N GLY A 209 2.56 23.36 21.66
CA GLY A 209 1.67 24.50 21.92
C GLY A 209 1.52 24.88 23.41
N ASP A 210 2.43 24.44 24.27
CA ASP A 210 2.35 24.61 25.72
C ASP A 210 3.00 25.91 26.24
N GLY A 211 3.36 26.81 25.32
CA GLY A 211 4.06 28.05 25.61
C GLY A 211 5.57 27.90 25.77
N THR A 212 6.11 26.69 25.59
CA THR A 212 7.53 26.40 25.79
C THR A 212 8.17 25.79 24.53
N THR A 213 9.46 25.45 24.63
CA THR A 213 10.17 24.58 23.68
C THR A 213 10.79 23.38 24.40
N GLU A 214 10.23 23.03 25.56
CA GLU A 214 10.73 21.96 26.42
C GLU A 214 10.05 20.65 26.06
N ILE A 215 10.84 19.58 25.94
CA ILE A 215 10.35 18.22 25.70
C ILE A 215 9.41 17.82 26.84
N ARG A 216 8.32 17.12 26.49
CA ARG A 216 7.36 16.60 27.46
C ARG A 216 7.42 15.08 27.48
N TYR A 217 8.05 14.54 28.51
CA TYR A 217 8.15 13.10 28.74
C TYR A 217 6.85 12.45 29.24
N THR A 218 5.85 13.26 29.58
CA THR A 218 4.51 12.80 29.99
C THR A 218 3.44 13.69 29.38
N PRO A 219 2.23 13.17 29.10
CA PRO A 219 1.12 13.94 28.56
C PRO A 219 0.78 15.17 29.40
N ILE A 220 0.63 16.31 28.74
CA ILE A 220 0.13 17.56 29.32
C ILE A 220 -1.12 18.04 28.59
N LYS A 221 -2.11 18.54 29.34
CA LYS A 221 -3.32 19.15 28.76
C LYS A 221 -3.00 20.53 28.20
N ILE A 222 -3.41 20.81 26.98
CA ILE A 222 -3.19 22.12 26.32
C ILE A 222 -4.46 22.82 25.85
N MET A 223 -5.56 22.10 25.60
CA MET A 223 -6.78 22.69 25.05
C MET A 223 -8.04 21.90 25.44
N ASP A 224 -9.19 22.58 25.45
CA ASP A 224 -10.54 22.01 25.60
C ASP A 224 -11.39 22.21 24.34
N ASN A 225 -12.46 21.42 24.21
CA ASN A 225 -13.43 21.43 23.10
C ASN A 225 -12.75 21.15 21.75
N VAL A 226 -11.91 20.11 21.72
CA VAL A 226 -11.18 19.67 20.54
C VAL A 226 -11.95 18.56 19.85
N LYS A 227 -12.19 18.74 18.55
CA LYS A 227 -12.91 17.80 17.68
C LYS A 227 -11.94 16.84 17.00
N ASP A 228 -10.82 17.37 16.52
CA ASP A 228 -9.81 16.61 15.77
C ASP A 228 -8.42 17.26 15.84
N VAL A 229 -7.38 16.48 15.56
CA VAL A 229 -5.98 16.94 15.54
C VAL A 229 -5.28 16.36 14.32
N VAL A 230 -4.34 17.12 13.77
CA VAL A 230 -3.43 16.66 12.72
C VAL A 230 -2.00 16.96 13.16
N MET A 231 -1.14 15.94 13.17
CA MET A 231 0.23 16.02 13.68
C MET A 231 1.18 15.32 12.71
N VAL A 232 2.23 16.01 12.28
CA VAL A 232 3.33 15.49 11.43
C VAL A 232 4.61 16.19 11.87
N ARG A 233 5.78 15.59 11.61
CA ARG A 233 7.16 16.06 11.92
C ARG A 233 7.28 17.20 12.95
N TRP A 234 6.99 18.45 12.57
CA TRP A 234 7.33 19.65 13.37
C TRP A 234 6.19 20.62 13.68
N HIS A 235 4.94 20.32 13.34
CA HIS A 235 3.83 21.20 13.72
C HIS A 235 2.52 20.44 13.91
N THR A 236 1.59 21.10 14.61
CA THR A 236 0.27 20.54 14.95
C THR A 236 -0.82 21.50 14.54
N LEU A 237 -1.89 20.94 13.97
CA LEU A 237 -3.16 21.61 13.77
C LEU A 237 -4.24 21.00 14.64
N VAL A 238 -5.15 21.85 15.13
CA VAL A 238 -6.26 21.47 15.99
C VAL A 238 -7.54 22.02 15.41
N ILE A 239 -8.51 21.15 15.15
CA ILE A 239 -9.87 21.52 14.77
C ILE A 239 -10.71 21.48 16.04
N LYS A 240 -11.32 22.60 16.40
CA LYS A 240 -12.23 22.69 17.56
C LYS A 240 -13.65 22.30 17.19
N GLU A 241 -14.48 22.07 18.19
CA GLU A 241 -15.92 21.75 18.00
C GLU A 241 -16.71 22.82 17.26
N ASP A 242 -16.26 24.08 17.30
CA ASP A 242 -16.84 25.19 16.52
C ASP A 242 -16.35 25.24 15.06
N ASN A 243 -15.60 24.22 14.61
CA ASN A 243 -14.95 24.12 13.31
C ASN A 243 -13.90 25.21 13.04
N SER A 244 -13.37 25.87 14.07
CA SER A 244 -12.17 26.70 13.92
C SER A 244 -10.90 25.85 13.87
N LEU A 245 -9.97 26.25 13.01
CA LEU A 245 -8.63 25.67 12.89
C LEU A 245 -7.63 26.50 13.65
N TRP A 246 -6.83 25.83 14.47
CA TRP A 246 -5.73 26.40 15.24
C TRP A 246 -4.43 25.69 14.89
N GLY A 247 -3.29 26.36 15.00
CA GLY A 247 -1.99 25.77 14.74
C GLY A 247 -0.88 26.28 15.66
N PHE A 248 0.16 25.46 15.79
CA PHE A 248 1.36 25.74 16.56
C PHE A 248 2.51 24.80 16.14
N GLY A 249 3.75 25.19 16.48
CA GLY A 249 4.98 24.52 16.06
C GLY A 249 5.75 25.31 15.00
N ARG A 250 6.48 24.58 14.15
CA ARG A 250 7.34 25.13 13.11
C ARG A 250 6.55 25.92 12.08
N ASN A 251 7.08 27.06 11.64
CA ASN A 251 6.44 27.94 10.67
C ASN A 251 7.44 28.63 9.71
N GLY A 252 8.70 28.18 9.65
CA GLY A 252 9.72 28.83 8.81
C GLY A 252 9.45 28.82 7.31
N LEU A 253 8.44 28.07 6.84
CA LEU A 253 7.98 28.04 5.45
C LEU A 253 6.54 28.55 5.31
N GLY A 254 5.97 29.13 6.36
CA GLY A 254 4.57 29.58 6.39
C GLY A 254 3.54 28.45 6.58
N GLN A 255 3.96 27.25 7.00
CA GLN A 255 3.07 26.08 7.10
C GLN A 255 1.90 26.25 8.10
N LEU A 256 1.90 27.28 8.95
CA LEU A 256 0.77 27.64 9.82
C LEU A 256 -0.20 28.65 9.18
N GLY A 257 0.18 29.31 8.08
CA GLY A 257 -0.73 30.22 7.36
C GLY A 257 -1.11 31.49 8.14
N ASP A 258 -0.28 31.94 9.07
CA ASP A 258 -0.60 33.05 9.97
C ASP A 258 -0.10 34.42 9.51
N GLY A 259 0.42 34.50 8.29
CA GLY A 259 1.04 35.68 7.70
C GLY A 259 2.50 35.88 8.13
N THR A 260 3.11 34.94 8.84
CA THR A 260 4.48 35.03 9.33
C THR A 260 5.30 33.78 9.01
N GLU A 261 6.62 33.86 9.20
CA GLU A 261 7.55 32.72 9.16
C GLU A 261 7.98 32.29 10.58
N GLU A 262 7.31 32.81 11.61
CA GLU A 262 7.72 32.61 13.01
C GLU A 262 7.05 31.40 13.63
N ASN A 263 7.85 30.48 14.17
CA ASN A 263 7.36 29.34 14.96
C ASN A 263 6.44 29.81 16.10
N LYS A 264 5.36 29.07 16.35
CA LYS A 264 4.37 29.42 17.38
C LYS A 264 4.39 28.41 18.50
N LYS A 265 4.74 28.88 19.70
CA LYS A 265 4.78 28.06 20.92
C LYS A 265 3.42 27.94 21.61
N THR A 266 2.44 28.70 21.17
CA THR A 266 1.06 28.69 21.70
C THR A 266 0.08 28.61 20.54
N PRO A 267 -1.07 27.93 20.70
CA PRO A 267 -2.08 27.85 19.66
C PRO A 267 -2.52 29.22 19.17
N ILE A 268 -2.47 29.40 17.86
CA ILE A 268 -3.04 30.56 17.17
C ILE A 268 -4.19 30.10 16.29
N LYS A 269 -5.23 30.92 16.18
CA LYS A 269 -6.35 30.64 15.27
C LYS A 269 -5.94 30.99 13.84
N ILE A 270 -6.13 30.07 12.91
CA ILE A 270 -5.76 30.20 11.50
C ILE A 270 -6.99 30.59 10.68
N MET A 271 -8.06 29.80 10.77
CA MET A 271 -9.28 30.04 9.98
C MET A 271 -10.52 29.38 10.59
N ASP A 272 -11.69 29.65 10.00
CA ASP A 272 -13.00 29.14 10.41
C ASP A 272 -13.61 28.21 9.34
N ASP A 273 -14.69 27.52 9.70
CA ASP A 273 -15.48 26.62 8.85
C ASP A 273 -14.68 25.45 8.26
N VAL A 274 -13.78 24.87 9.06
CA VAL A 274 -12.93 23.75 8.64
C VAL A 274 -13.63 22.41 8.85
N LYS A 275 -13.64 21.60 7.79
CA LYS A 275 -14.17 20.23 7.76
C LYS A 275 -13.07 19.23 8.10
N LYS A 276 -11.90 19.36 7.46
CA LYS A 276 -10.72 18.49 7.62
C LYS A 276 -9.45 19.28 7.31
N ALA A 277 -8.33 18.89 7.91
CA ALA A 277 -7.01 19.37 7.53
C ALA A 277 -6.08 18.17 7.30
N SER A 278 -5.02 18.39 6.53
CA SER A 278 -3.89 17.48 6.37
C SER A 278 -2.64 18.33 6.30
N ILE A 279 -1.56 17.83 6.87
CA ILE A 279 -0.29 18.56 6.91
C ILE A 279 0.83 17.66 6.43
N GLU A 280 1.89 18.30 5.96
CA GLU A 280 3.18 17.71 5.69
C GLU A 280 4.24 18.58 6.40
N SER A 281 5.47 18.12 6.53
CA SER A 281 6.60 18.87 7.04
C SER A 281 6.74 20.33 6.52
N GLN A 282 6.29 20.63 5.29
CA GLN A 282 6.45 21.95 4.66
C GLN A 282 5.16 22.71 4.33
N TYR A 283 4.01 22.05 4.25
CA TYR A 283 2.75 22.68 3.81
C TYR A 283 1.53 22.09 4.49
N THR A 284 0.42 22.82 4.39
CA THR A 284 -0.87 22.46 4.95
C THR A 284 -1.94 22.57 3.89
N VAL A 285 -2.84 21.57 3.87
CA VAL A 285 -4.05 21.58 3.05
C VAL A 285 -5.27 21.54 3.97
N VAL A 286 -6.26 22.37 3.68
CA VAL A 286 -7.49 22.50 4.47
C VAL A 286 -8.71 22.32 3.57
N LEU A 287 -9.60 21.42 3.96
CA LEU A 287 -10.92 21.26 3.37
C LEU A 287 -11.94 21.98 4.27
N LYS A 288 -12.64 22.95 3.70
CA LYS A 288 -13.70 23.69 4.39
C LYS A 288 -15.06 23.00 4.28
N ASN A 289 -16.00 23.40 5.12
CA ASN A 289 -17.37 22.86 5.16
C ASN A 289 -18.17 23.10 3.87
N ASP A 290 -17.80 24.12 3.09
CA ASP A 290 -18.35 24.42 1.76
C ASP A 290 -17.67 23.59 0.64
N ASN A 291 -16.90 22.56 1.01
CA ASN A 291 -16.11 21.70 0.12
C ASN A 291 -15.06 22.44 -0.72
N THR A 292 -14.62 23.62 -0.28
CA THR A 292 -13.47 24.31 -0.88
C THR A 292 -12.16 23.83 -0.26
N LEU A 293 -11.16 23.63 -1.11
CA LEU A 293 -9.80 23.23 -0.76
C LEU A 293 -8.90 24.46 -0.69
N TRP A 294 -8.09 24.56 0.36
CA TRP A 294 -7.18 25.67 0.63
C TRP A 294 -5.78 25.14 0.95
N GLU A 295 -4.75 25.91 0.62
CA GLU A 295 -3.34 25.55 0.86
C GLU A 295 -2.58 26.74 1.44
N PHE A 296 -1.56 26.45 2.26
CA PHE A 296 -0.55 27.40 2.73
C PHE A 296 0.73 26.67 3.14
N GLY A 297 1.83 27.40 3.26
CA GLY A 297 3.18 26.85 3.46
C GLY A 297 4.01 26.84 2.19
N TYR A 298 4.93 25.88 2.07
CA TYR A 298 5.78 25.72 0.90
C TYR A 298 4.98 25.20 -0.30
N ARG A 299 4.97 25.97 -1.40
CA ARG A 299 4.13 25.69 -2.58
C ARG A 299 4.81 24.65 -3.49
N GLY A 300 4.28 23.42 -3.52
CA GLY A 300 4.87 22.29 -4.26
C GLY A 300 4.02 21.64 -5.36
N PHE A 301 2.68 21.78 -5.33
CA PHE A 301 1.78 20.84 -6.04
C PHE A 301 0.87 21.45 -7.11
N ILE A 302 0.97 22.75 -7.37
CA ILE A 302 0.04 23.45 -8.29
C ILE A 302 0.76 23.82 -9.59
N GLU A 303 0.31 23.28 -10.72
CA GLU A 303 0.69 23.72 -12.07
C GLU A 303 0.55 25.25 -12.18
N ASP A 304 1.52 25.91 -12.82
CA ASP A 304 1.65 27.37 -13.03
C ASP A 304 2.19 28.25 -11.89
N SER A 305 2.70 27.69 -10.78
CA SER A 305 3.40 28.50 -9.76
C SER A 305 4.93 28.37 -9.83
N GLU A 306 5.65 29.48 -9.58
CA GLU A 306 7.12 29.47 -9.45
C GLU A 306 7.50 28.57 -8.27
N TYR A 307 8.17 27.45 -8.56
CA TYR A 307 8.68 26.52 -7.56
C TYR A 307 9.50 27.28 -6.50
N GLY A 308 9.17 27.07 -5.22
CA GLY A 308 9.88 27.70 -4.09
C GLY A 308 9.22 28.96 -3.51
N MET A 309 8.00 29.33 -3.93
CA MET A 309 7.23 30.39 -3.27
C MET A 309 6.64 29.93 -1.92
N LEU A 310 6.68 30.81 -0.92
CA LEU A 310 6.04 30.61 0.38
C LEU A 310 4.64 31.24 0.39
N MET A 311 3.62 30.45 0.75
CA MET A 311 2.25 30.92 1.00
C MET A 311 2.06 31.14 2.49
N LEU A 312 2.33 32.35 2.97
CA LEU A 312 2.23 32.69 4.39
C LEU A 312 0.78 32.79 4.88
N THR A 313 -0.22 32.79 3.99
CA THR A 313 -1.65 32.88 4.34
C THR A 313 -2.45 31.88 3.50
N PRO A 314 -3.58 31.32 4.01
CA PRO A 314 -4.38 30.39 3.26
C PRO A 314 -4.86 30.96 1.92
N GLU A 315 -4.63 30.21 0.85
CA GLU A 315 -5.13 30.50 -0.49
C GLU A 315 -6.06 29.39 -0.96
N LYS A 316 -7.15 29.76 -1.64
CA LYS A 316 -8.11 28.79 -2.18
C LYS A 316 -7.53 28.13 -3.42
N LEU A 317 -7.53 26.80 -3.43
CA LEU A 317 -6.99 25.97 -4.50
C LEU A 317 -8.10 25.43 -5.43
N LYS A 318 -9.13 24.78 -4.86
CA LYS A 318 -10.16 24.07 -5.64
C LYS A 318 -11.52 24.07 -4.93
N GLU A 319 -12.55 23.67 -5.66
CA GLU A 319 -13.92 23.46 -5.16
C GLU A 319 -14.30 21.97 -5.32
N ASP A 320 -15.44 21.57 -4.74
CA ASP A 320 -16.05 20.23 -4.90
C ASP A 320 -15.18 19.04 -4.48
N VAL A 321 -14.41 19.19 -3.40
CA VAL A 321 -13.58 18.11 -2.83
C VAL A 321 -14.31 17.39 -1.68
N MET A 322 -14.36 16.04 -1.73
CA MET A 322 -15.05 15.25 -0.69
C MET A 322 -14.15 14.83 0.47
N SER A 323 -12.96 14.29 0.16
CA SER A 323 -11.96 13.89 1.13
C SER A 323 -10.56 14.02 0.53
N MET A 324 -9.56 14.11 1.40
CA MET A 324 -8.15 14.20 1.04
C MET A 324 -7.26 13.50 2.07
N ALA A 325 -6.09 13.05 1.62
CA ALA A 325 -4.94 12.68 2.44
C ALA A 325 -3.67 13.14 1.72
N VAL A 326 -2.69 13.64 2.48
CA VAL A 326 -1.48 14.28 1.95
C VAL A 326 -0.27 13.52 2.49
N GLY A 327 0.66 13.14 1.61
CA GLY A 327 1.98 12.61 1.96
C GLY A 327 3.09 13.64 1.70
N GLU A 328 4.36 13.21 1.69
CA GLU A 328 5.51 14.15 1.65
C GLU A 328 5.43 15.11 0.46
N ARG A 329 5.25 14.55 -0.74
CA ARG A 329 5.09 15.32 -1.98
C ARG A 329 4.03 14.76 -2.91
N HIS A 330 2.93 14.27 -2.34
CA HIS A 330 1.79 13.80 -3.10
C HIS A 330 0.48 13.95 -2.31
N ILE A 331 -0.64 13.95 -3.03
CA ILE A 331 -1.98 14.04 -2.44
C ILE A 331 -2.91 12.99 -3.07
N LEU A 332 -3.72 12.38 -2.22
CA LEU A 332 -4.83 11.50 -2.56
C LEU A 332 -6.13 12.28 -2.33
N ILE A 333 -7.01 12.32 -3.33
CA ILE A 333 -8.29 13.01 -3.30
C ILE A 333 -9.38 12.00 -3.64
N VAL A 334 -10.43 11.94 -2.82
CA VAL A 334 -11.66 11.24 -3.18
C VAL A 334 -12.64 12.26 -3.74
N THR A 335 -13.12 12.04 -4.97
CA THR A 335 -14.10 12.91 -5.64
C THR A 335 -15.52 12.63 -5.18
N LEU A 336 -16.48 13.47 -5.61
CA LEU A 336 -17.92 13.25 -5.37
C LEU A 336 -18.44 11.96 -5.99
N ASP A 337 -17.83 11.49 -7.08
CA ASP A 337 -18.24 10.27 -7.78
C ASP A 337 -17.70 8.98 -7.11
N GLY A 338 -16.78 9.15 -6.15
CA GLY A 338 -16.13 8.10 -5.38
C GLY A 338 -14.76 7.68 -5.92
N ASP A 339 -14.24 8.38 -6.93
CA ASP A 339 -12.95 8.10 -7.54
C ASP A 339 -11.81 8.50 -6.61
N LEU A 340 -10.76 7.66 -6.55
CA LEU A 340 -9.50 8.03 -5.92
C LEU A 340 -8.54 8.63 -6.95
N VAL A 341 -8.29 9.92 -6.83
CA VAL A 341 -7.33 10.66 -7.66
C VAL A 341 -6.03 10.86 -6.89
N THR A 342 -4.90 10.55 -7.51
CA THR A 342 -3.57 10.86 -6.95
C THR A 342 -2.83 11.87 -7.81
N MET A 343 -1.99 12.70 -7.20
CA MET A 343 -1.08 13.62 -7.90
C MET A 343 0.13 13.96 -7.04
N GLY A 344 1.25 14.29 -7.69
CA GLY A 344 2.50 14.71 -7.06
C GLY A 344 3.72 13.96 -7.58
N GLU A 345 4.75 13.87 -6.74
CA GLU A 345 5.94 13.07 -6.98
C GLU A 345 5.64 11.58 -6.90
N ASN A 346 6.38 10.76 -7.67
CA ASN A 346 6.11 9.33 -7.79
C ASN A 346 7.35 8.43 -7.76
N GLU A 347 8.50 8.90 -7.28
CA GLU A 347 9.76 8.13 -7.31
C GLU A 347 9.67 6.75 -6.62
N SER A 348 8.78 6.61 -5.62
CA SER A 348 8.52 5.37 -4.89
C SER A 348 7.27 4.62 -5.36
N GLY A 349 6.59 5.10 -6.41
CA GLY A 349 5.31 4.55 -6.86
C GLY A 349 4.11 4.97 -6.00
N GLN A 350 4.27 6.00 -5.15
CA GLN A 350 3.25 6.46 -4.20
C GLN A 350 1.97 6.98 -4.85
N LEU A 351 1.99 7.31 -6.14
CA LEU A 351 0.78 7.65 -6.89
C LEU A 351 -0.07 6.42 -7.21
N GLY A 352 0.48 5.20 -7.18
CA GLY A 352 -0.28 3.97 -7.37
C GLY A 352 -0.81 3.76 -8.79
N ASP A 353 -0.31 4.53 -9.76
CA ASP A 353 -0.78 4.57 -11.14
C ASP A 353 -0.06 3.57 -12.07
N GLY A 354 0.73 2.67 -11.50
CA GLY A 354 1.53 1.71 -12.24
C GLY A 354 2.87 2.24 -12.75
N THR A 355 3.22 3.50 -12.45
CA THR A 355 4.46 4.14 -12.87
C THR A 355 5.29 4.60 -11.68
N ASN A 356 6.51 5.06 -11.95
CA ASN A 356 7.31 5.84 -11.01
C ASN A 356 7.56 7.27 -11.54
N GLU A 357 6.68 7.74 -12.41
CA GLU A 357 6.79 9.06 -13.04
C GLU A 357 5.90 10.06 -12.32
N ASP A 358 6.44 11.24 -12.04
CA ASP A 358 5.68 12.33 -11.41
C ASP A 358 4.46 12.71 -12.25
N ASN A 359 3.33 12.96 -11.58
CA ASN A 359 2.10 13.35 -12.24
C ASN A 359 1.36 14.42 -11.43
N TYR A 360 1.50 15.67 -11.85
CA TYR A 360 0.86 16.82 -11.21
C TYR A 360 -0.53 17.14 -11.76
N LYS A 361 -1.03 16.38 -12.75
CA LYS A 361 -2.34 16.61 -13.38
C LYS A 361 -3.48 15.83 -12.72
N GLY A 362 -3.16 14.81 -11.93
CA GLY A 362 -4.16 13.93 -11.34
C GLY A 362 -4.44 12.70 -12.18
N VAL A 363 -4.47 11.54 -11.54
CA VAL A 363 -4.77 10.24 -12.16
C VAL A 363 -5.71 9.43 -11.27
N VAL A 364 -6.76 8.81 -11.84
CA VAL A 364 -7.82 8.10 -11.09
C VAL A 364 -7.43 6.64 -10.85
N ILE A 365 -6.75 6.32 -9.77
CA ILE A 365 -6.23 4.96 -9.54
C ILE A 365 -7.27 3.97 -8.99
N ILE A 366 -8.46 4.43 -8.59
CA ILE A 366 -9.58 3.58 -8.18
C ILE A 366 -10.87 4.21 -8.71
N ASP A 367 -11.64 3.43 -9.47
CA ASP A 367 -12.96 3.84 -9.96
C ASP A 367 -13.97 3.69 -8.81
N GLY A 368 -14.65 4.78 -8.49
CA GLY A 368 -15.70 4.79 -7.48
C GLY A 368 -16.89 3.87 -7.79
N LEU A 369 -17.04 3.38 -9.03
CA LEU A 369 -18.11 2.47 -9.45
C LEU A 369 -17.77 0.99 -9.21
N THR A 370 -16.50 0.60 -9.38
CA THR A 370 -16.09 -0.81 -9.33
C THR A 370 -15.52 -1.22 -7.97
N ASN A 371 -15.04 -0.26 -7.17
CA ASN A 371 -14.27 -0.54 -5.95
C ASN A 371 -13.04 -1.44 -6.20
N GLU A 372 -12.48 -1.39 -7.41
CA GLU A 372 -11.25 -2.11 -7.76
C GLU A 372 -10.19 -1.09 -8.21
N PRO A 373 -8.90 -1.31 -7.87
CA PRO A 373 -7.82 -0.52 -8.44
C PRO A 373 -7.88 -0.51 -9.97
N ILE A 374 -7.84 0.68 -10.55
CA ILE A 374 -7.62 0.84 -11.98
C ILE A 374 -6.12 0.70 -12.18
N PHE A 375 -5.71 -0.45 -12.72
CA PHE A 375 -4.36 -0.58 -13.22
C PHE A 375 -4.28 0.18 -14.54
N TYR A 376 -3.81 1.43 -14.48
CA TYR A 376 -3.34 2.08 -15.70
C TYR A 376 -2.17 1.28 -16.24
N SER A 377 -2.31 0.81 -17.48
CA SER A 377 -1.15 0.52 -18.30
C SER A 377 -0.35 1.84 -18.42
N GLU A 378 0.96 1.78 -18.19
CA GLU A 378 1.84 2.96 -18.16
C GLU A 378 1.50 3.98 -19.26
N PRO A 379 1.52 5.30 -18.98
CA PRO A 379 1.40 6.33 -19.99
C PRO A 379 2.73 6.44 -20.75
N ASN A 380 2.97 5.45 -21.62
CA ASN A 380 3.68 5.50 -22.90
C ASN A 380 3.69 4.10 -23.56
N GLN A 381 2.54 3.43 -23.63
CA GLN A 381 2.42 2.10 -24.22
C GLN A 381 1.82 2.10 -25.64
N GLU A 382 2.34 2.94 -26.53
CA GLU A 382 2.30 2.58 -27.96
C GLU A 382 3.40 1.55 -28.32
N GLU A 383 4.44 1.36 -27.47
CA GLU A 383 5.50 0.38 -27.71
C GLU A 383 5.28 -1.01 -27.03
N SER A 384 4.57 -1.13 -25.89
CA SER A 384 4.41 -2.43 -25.18
C SER A 384 3.39 -3.40 -25.82
N SER A 385 2.59 -2.92 -26.77
CA SER A 385 1.69 -3.77 -27.55
C SER A 385 2.41 -4.53 -28.65
N LYS A 386 3.71 -4.27 -28.84
CA LYS A 386 4.55 -4.93 -29.85
C LYS A 386 5.67 -5.72 -29.18
N PRO A 387 6.02 -6.89 -29.73
CA PRO A 387 7.21 -7.59 -29.31
C PRO A 387 8.45 -6.75 -29.59
N SER A 388 9.55 -7.05 -28.90
CA SER A 388 10.84 -6.44 -29.19
C SER A 388 11.20 -6.68 -30.66
N LEU A 389 11.91 -5.73 -31.30
CA LEU A 389 12.28 -5.85 -32.73
C LEU A 389 12.94 -7.20 -33.09
N TRP A 390 13.67 -7.80 -32.15
CA TRP A 390 14.31 -9.11 -32.34
C TRP A 390 13.34 -10.31 -32.25
N ALA A 391 12.21 -10.15 -31.56
CA ALA A 391 11.19 -11.18 -31.34
C ALA A 391 9.94 -11.00 -32.23
N GLU A 392 9.75 -9.82 -32.83
CA GLU A 392 8.55 -9.44 -33.57
C GLU A 392 8.16 -10.44 -34.67
N GLU A 393 9.11 -10.87 -35.50
CA GLU A 393 8.85 -11.84 -36.57
C GLU A 393 8.35 -13.18 -36.00
N GLY A 394 9.03 -13.71 -34.98
CA GLY A 394 8.68 -14.99 -34.39
C GLY A 394 7.39 -14.94 -33.59
N VAL A 395 7.12 -13.86 -32.85
CA VAL A 395 5.84 -13.72 -32.14
C VAL A 395 4.67 -13.63 -33.12
N ASN A 396 4.79 -12.84 -34.18
CA ASN A 396 3.75 -12.76 -35.22
C ASN A 396 3.51 -14.11 -35.90
N GLU A 397 4.56 -14.87 -36.13
CA GLU A 397 4.46 -16.22 -36.67
C GLU A 397 3.78 -17.20 -35.69
N ALA A 398 4.09 -17.13 -34.40
CA ALA A 398 3.45 -17.94 -33.37
C ALA A 398 1.95 -17.63 -33.25
N ILE A 399 1.55 -16.37 -33.41
CA ILE A 399 0.14 -15.96 -33.47
C ILE A 399 -0.56 -16.57 -34.69
N GLN A 400 0.09 -16.57 -35.86
CA GLN A 400 -0.47 -17.16 -37.08
C GLN A 400 -0.70 -18.67 -36.96
N TYR A 401 0.16 -19.38 -36.23
CA TYR A 401 -0.01 -20.81 -35.95
C TYR A 401 -0.98 -21.10 -34.81
N ASP A 402 -1.62 -20.09 -34.22
CA ASP A 402 -2.48 -20.23 -33.04
C ASP A 402 -1.76 -20.93 -31.87
N LEU A 403 -0.57 -20.41 -31.52
CA LEU A 403 0.26 -20.92 -30.42
C LEU A 403 0.27 -20.02 -29.18
N VAL A 404 -0.37 -18.85 -29.25
CA VAL A 404 -0.30 -17.79 -28.23
C VAL A 404 -1.69 -17.56 -27.62
N THR A 405 -1.82 -17.49 -26.29
CA THR A 405 -3.11 -17.25 -25.62
C THR A 405 -3.39 -15.75 -25.47
N GLU A 406 -4.67 -15.37 -25.33
CA GLU A 406 -5.10 -13.97 -25.27
C GLU A 406 -4.40 -13.20 -24.13
N ARG A 407 -4.13 -13.87 -23.01
CA ARG A 407 -3.44 -13.32 -21.84
C ARG A 407 -2.00 -12.90 -22.10
N VAL A 408 -1.33 -13.52 -23.08
CA VAL A 408 0.07 -13.23 -23.42
C VAL A 408 0.23 -12.50 -24.76
N LEU A 409 -0.86 -12.02 -25.38
CA LEU A 409 -0.84 -11.20 -26.60
C LEU A 409 -0.45 -9.72 -26.37
N SER A 410 0.02 -9.38 -25.18
CA SER A 410 0.46 -8.03 -24.81
C SER A 410 1.55 -8.08 -23.74
N HIS A 411 2.24 -6.96 -23.55
CA HIS A 411 3.32 -6.82 -22.56
C HIS A 411 4.41 -7.89 -22.75
N TYR A 412 4.90 -7.99 -23.99
CA TYR A 412 5.80 -9.05 -24.44
C TYR A 412 7.12 -9.13 -23.66
N GLN A 413 7.59 -8.02 -23.12
CA GLN A 413 8.83 -7.92 -22.36
C GLN A 413 8.65 -8.22 -20.86
N GLU A 414 7.41 -8.42 -20.37
CA GLU A 414 7.16 -8.80 -18.98
C GLU A 414 7.58 -10.25 -18.71
N ASN A 415 7.96 -10.52 -17.46
CA ASN A 415 8.32 -11.86 -17.02
C ASN A 415 7.10 -12.79 -17.06
N ILE A 416 7.21 -13.92 -17.73
CA ILE A 416 6.14 -14.90 -17.83
C ILE A 416 5.96 -15.65 -16.51
N THR A 417 4.71 -15.80 -16.09
CA THR A 417 4.35 -16.61 -14.92
C THR A 417 4.26 -18.10 -15.27
N ARG A 418 4.35 -18.97 -14.26
CA ARG A 418 4.14 -20.42 -14.44
C ARG A 418 2.79 -20.73 -15.09
N GLU A 419 1.74 -20.02 -14.68
CA GLU A 419 0.38 -20.18 -15.21
C GLU A 419 0.30 -19.81 -16.70
N GLU A 420 0.76 -18.62 -17.08
CA GLU A 420 0.81 -18.19 -18.50
C GLU A 420 1.66 -19.13 -19.35
N PHE A 421 2.75 -19.65 -18.79
CA PHE A 421 3.57 -20.62 -19.49
C PHE A 421 2.88 -21.99 -19.62
N CYS A 422 2.08 -22.43 -18.64
CA CYS A 422 1.24 -23.62 -18.75
C CYS A 422 0.21 -23.47 -19.89
N GLU A 423 -0.44 -22.31 -19.98
CA GLU A 423 -1.37 -21.99 -21.07
C GLU A 423 -0.70 -22.14 -22.45
N LEU A 424 0.51 -21.61 -22.59
CA LEU A 424 1.30 -21.69 -23.83
C LEU A 424 1.65 -23.14 -24.21
N VAL A 425 2.11 -23.97 -23.27
CA VAL A 425 2.51 -25.35 -23.57
C VAL A 425 1.32 -26.28 -23.79
N VAL A 426 0.18 -26.04 -23.12
CA VAL A 426 -1.05 -26.79 -23.38
C VAL A 426 -1.59 -26.45 -24.77
N LYS A 427 -1.63 -25.16 -25.13
CA LYS A 427 -2.03 -24.73 -26.47
C LYS A 427 -1.13 -25.35 -27.56
N LEU A 428 0.18 -25.38 -27.35
CA LEU A 428 1.11 -26.10 -28.22
C LEU A 428 0.78 -27.60 -28.33
N TYR A 429 0.52 -28.27 -27.21
CA TYR A 429 0.17 -29.69 -27.20
C TYR A 429 -1.12 -29.97 -27.98
N GLU A 430 -2.18 -29.22 -27.71
CA GLU A 430 -3.49 -29.36 -28.37
C GLU A 430 -3.36 -29.11 -29.87
N ASN A 431 -2.58 -28.11 -30.27
CA ASN A 431 -2.29 -27.80 -31.67
C ASN A 431 -1.56 -28.96 -32.37
N LEU A 432 -0.50 -29.51 -31.76
CA LEU A 432 0.24 -30.66 -32.30
C LEU A 432 -0.57 -31.97 -32.34
N LYS A 433 -1.52 -32.17 -31.42
CA LYS A 433 -2.39 -33.35 -31.39
C LYS A 433 -3.69 -33.17 -32.17
N GLY A 434 -4.02 -31.95 -32.57
CA GLY A 434 -5.24 -31.61 -33.33
C GLY A 434 -6.53 -31.80 -32.55
N LYS A 435 -6.50 -31.78 -31.22
CA LYS A 435 -7.69 -31.91 -30.35
C LYS A 435 -7.46 -31.25 -28.98
N PRO A 436 -8.52 -30.69 -28.36
CA PRO A 436 -8.44 -30.19 -26.99
C PRO A 436 -8.13 -31.30 -25.98
N LEU A 437 -7.45 -30.94 -24.89
CA LEU A 437 -7.22 -31.82 -23.76
C LEU A 437 -8.39 -31.71 -22.76
N GLU A 438 -8.95 -32.84 -22.34
CA GLU A 438 -10.01 -32.87 -21.32
C GLU A 438 -9.40 -33.14 -19.93
N VAL A 439 -9.84 -32.40 -18.92
CA VAL A 439 -9.40 -32.58 -17.52
C VAL A 439 -10.27 -33.63 -16.82
N SER A 440 -9.65 -34.53 -16.06
CA SER A 440 -10.37 -35.54 -15.28
C SER A 440 -11.16 -34.91 -14.12
N VAL A 441 -12.40 -35.36 -13.90
CA VAL A 441 -13.28 -34.90 -12.82
C VAL A 441 -12.80 -35.35 -11.42
N ALA A 442 -11.81 -36.25 -11.35
CA ALA A 442 -11.29 -36.83 -10.10
C ALA A 442 -9.85 -36.35 -9.80
N ASN A 443 -9.55 -35.07 -10.02
CA ASN A 443 -8.21 -34.53 -9.84
C ASN A 443 -7.94 -34.18 -8.35
N GLU A 444 -6.86 -34.70 -7.77
CA GLU A 444 -6.41 -34.43 -6.39
C GLU A 444 -5.46 -33.21 -6.31
N PHE A 445 -5.23 -32.50 -7.42
CA PHE A 445 -4.36 -31.33 -7.51
C PHE A 445 -4.97 -30.12 -6.80
N ILE A 446 -4.33 -29.70 -5.70
CA ILE A 446 -4.79 -28.63 -4.79
C ILE A 446 -4.08 -27.28 -5.00
N ASP A 447 -3.26 -27.15 -6.05
CA ASP A 447 -2.37 -26.00 -6.27
C ASP A 447 -3.08 -24.79 -6.91
N THR A 448 -4.02 -25.00 -7.82
CA THR A 448 -4.85 -23.94 -8.42
C THR A 448 -6.14 -24.51 -9.02
N ASN A 449 -7.15 -23.65 -9.20
CA ASN A 449 -8.36 -23.96 -9.95
C ASN A 449 -8.26 -23.56 -11.45
N ASN A 450 -7.09 -23.08 -11.91
CA ASN A 450 -6.88 -22.75 -13.33
C ASN A 450 -6.90 -24.02 -14.19
N GLU A 451 -7.79 -24.04 -15.19
CA GLU A 451 -8.01 -25.19 -16.07
C GLU A 451 -6.77 -25.59 -16.88
N GLU A 452 -6.01 -24.62 -17.38
CA GLU A 452 -4.81 -24.86 -18.19
C GLU A 452 -3.65 -25.41 -17.34
N VAL A 453 -3.53 -24.98 -16.09
CA VAL A 453 -2.56 -25.57 -15.16
C VAL A 453 -2.96 -27.00 -14.78
N LEU A 454 -4.26 -27.28 -14.63
CA LEU A 454 -4.78 -28.64 -14.41
C LEU A 454 -4.49 -29.55 -15.61
N LYS A 455 -4.69 -29.04 -16.83
CA LYS A 455 -4.30 -29.72 -18.08
C LYS A 455 -2.80 -30.01 -18.14
N ALA A 456 -1.96 -29.03 -17.80
CA ALA A 456 -0.51 -29.21 -17.74
C ALA A 456 -0.09 -30.25 -16.66
N TYR A 457 -0.83 -30.32 -15.54
CA TYR A 457 -0.64 -31.34 -14.51
C TYR A 457 -0.99 -32.74 -15.02
N GLU A 458 -2.11 -32.92 -15.74
CA GLU A 458 -2.51 -34.20 -16.35
C GLU A 458 -1.47 -34.70 -17.37
N LEU A 459 -0.79 -33.78 -18.07
CA LEU A 459 0.32 -34.09 -18.97
C LEU A 459 1.64 -34.40 -18.23
N GLY A 460 1.68 -34.26 -16.90
CA GLY A 460 2.90 -34.44 -16.10
C GLY A 460 3.95 -33.35 -16.34
N ILE A 461 3.54 -32.17 -16.80
CA ILE A 461 4.42 -31.00 -17.01
C ILE A 461 4.71 -30.33 -15.67
N VAL A 462 3.71 -30.25 -14.78
CA VAL A 462 3.80 -29.69 -13.42
C VAL A 462 3.28 -30.71 -12.39
N TYR A 463 3.74 -30.63 -11.13
CA TYR A 463 3.40 -31.62 -10.08
C TYR A 463 2.97 -31.00 -8.72
N GLY A 464 2.78 -29.69 -8.62
CA GLY A 464 2.32 -29.01 -7.40
C GLY A 464 3.43 -28.62 -6.43
N ILE A 465 3.07 -28.18 -5.20
CA ILE A 465 3.96 -27.41 -4.30
C ILE A 465 5.02 -28.22 -3.50
N SER A 466 5.22 -29.52 -3.79
CA SER A 466 6.42 -30.29 -3.35
C SER A 466 6.45 -31.64 -4.08
N GLN A 467 7.44 -32.06 -4.88
CA GLN A 467 8.85 -31.70 -5.03
C GLN A 467 9.09 -30.75 -6.21
N ASP A 468 9.80 -29.65 -5.96
CA ASP A 468 10.15 -28.52 -6.85
C ASP A 468 9.20 -27.32 -6.71
N LYS A 469 9.68 -26.35 -5.91
CA LYS A 469 8.96 -25.19 -5.33
C LYS A 469 8.50 -24.16 -6.39
N PHE A 470 7.31 -24.32 -6.97
CA PHE A 470 6.73 -23.27 -7.81
C PHE A 470 5.29 -22.96 -7.41
N GLY A 471 5.05 -21.74 -6.94
CA GLY A 471 3.69 -21.20 -6.79
C GLY A 471 3.06 -20.88 -8.15
N PRO A 472 1.71 -20.83 -8.29
CA PRO A 472 1.05 -20.66 -9.58
C PRO A 472 1.28 -19.29 -10.22
N ALA A 473 1.42 -18.23 -9.42
CA ALA A 473 1.58 -16.84 -9.88
C ALA A 473 3.04 -16.35 -9.98
N GLN A 474 4.02 -17.22 -9.72
CA GLN A 474 5.44 -16.82 -9.71
C GLN A 474 6.01 -16.79 -11.13
N SER A 475 6.79 -15.75 -11.45
CA SER A 475 7.59 -15.72 -12.68
C SER A 475 8.62 -16.85 -12.69
N ILE A 476 8.85 -17.44 -13.85
CA ILE A 476 9.71 -18.62 -14.00
C ILE A 476 11.05 -18.31 -14.66
N THR A 477 12.08 -19.06 -14.27
CA THR A 477 13.44 -18.95 -14.81
C THR A 477 13.63 -19.80 -16.06
N ARG A 478 14.74 -19.57 -16.79
CA ARG A 478 15.09 -20.39 -17.97
C ARG A 478 15.29 -21.88 -17.63
N GLU A 479 15.86 -22.20 -16.48
CA GLU A 479 16.02 -23.59 -16.01
C GLU A 479 14.68 -24.29 -15.78
N GLU A 480 13.70 -23.56 -15.24
CA GLU A 480 12.36 -24.06 -14.95
C GLU A 480 11.58 -24.30 -16.24
N ILE A 481 11.61 -23.34 -17.17
CA ILE A 481 11.09 -23.50 -18.52
C ILE A 481 11.68 -24.74 -19.19
N ALA A 482 13.00 -24.95 -19.05
CA ALA A 482 13.66 -26.08 -19.68
C ALA A 482 13.16 -27.43 -19.15
N VAL A 483 12.96 -27.55 -17.83
CA VAL A 483 12.42 -28.77 -17.23
C VAL A 483 10.97 -29.01 -17.63
N MET A 484 10.16 -27.96 -17.69
CA MET A 484 8.77 -28.06 -18.15
C MET A 484 8.69 -28.49 -19.62
N PHE A 485 9.55 -27.96 -20.50
CA PHE A 485 9.63 -28.40 -21.90
C PHE A 485 10.13 -29.85 -22.05
N ASP A 486 11.12 -30.32 -21.27
CA ASP A 486 11.53 -31.73 -21.32
C ASP A 486 10.37 -32.67 -20.92
N ARG A 487 9.53 -32.25 -19.97
CA ARG A 487 8.30 -32.98 -19.61
C ARG A 487 7.26 -32.93 -20.72
N LEU A 488 7.06 -31.78 -21.37
CA LEU A 488 6.18 -31.67 -22.55
C LEU A 488 6.63 -32.62 -23.67
N LEU A 489 7.93 -32.68 -23.97
CA LEU A 489 8.46 -33.60 -24.99
C LEU A 489 8.16 -35.06 -24.65
N LYS A 490 8.26 -35.45 -23.38
CA LYS A 490 7.84 -36.78 -22.90
C LYS A 490 6.35 -37.01 -23.09
N ALA A 491 5.50 -36.04 -22.75
CA ALA A 491 4.04 -36.12 -22.93
C ALA A 491 3.63 -36.22 -24.41
N LEU A 492 4.43 -35.64 -25.30
CA LEU A 492 4.27 -35.78 -26.74
C LEU A 492 4.81 -37.12 -27.29
N GLU A 493 5.37 -37.98 -26.42
CA GLU A 493 6.04 -39.26 -26.74
C GLU A 493 7.33 -39.10 -27.56
N ILE A 494 8.00 -37.97 -27.42
CA ILE A 494 9.21 -37.63 -28.17
C ILE A 494 10.43 -37.87 -27.28
N ASN A 495 11.20 -38.90 -27.63
CA ASN A 495 12.46 -39.24 -26.98
C ASN A 495 13.61 -38.97 -27.96
N PRO A 496 14.17 -37.74 -28.01
CA PRO A 496 15.33 -37.48 -28.86
C PRO A 496 16.47 -38.36 -28.35
N THR A 497 16.90 -39.33 -29.15
CA THR A 497 18.01 -40.20 -28.77
C THR A 497 19.27 -39.35 -28.69
N LEU A 498 19.79 -39.16 -27.48
CA LEU A 498 21.12 -38.59 -27.28
C LEU A 498 22.16 -39.60 -27.78
N THR A 499 22.38 -39.66 -29.09
CA THR A 499 23.64 -40.21 -29.60
C THR A 499 24.75 -39.34 -29.02
N MET A 500 25.71 -40.01 -28.36
CA MET A 500 26.73 -39.40 -27.50
C MET A 500 27.68 -38.46 -28.25
N GLU A 501 27.26 -37.22 -28.46
CA GLU A 501 28.13 -36.06 -28.53
C GLU A 501 27.62 -35.05 -27.51
N TYR A 502 28.46 -34.80 -26.51
CA TYR A 502 28.21 -33.83 -25.46
C TYR A 502 28.26 -32.42 -26.06
N VAL A 503 27.18 -31.66 -25.92
CA VAL A 503 27.11 -30.28 -26.42
C VAL A 503 27.50 -29.35 -25.27
N TYR A 504 28.73 -28.82 -25.33
CA TYR A 504 29.18 -27.79 -24.40
C TYR A 504 28.53 -26.44 -24.74
N PHE A 505 28.00 -25.75 -23.73
CA PHE A 505 27.53 -24.37 -23.83
C PHE A 505 28.13 -23.51 -22.73
N SER A 506 28.22 -22.20 -22.98
CA SER A 506 29.09 -21.25 -22.26
C SER A 506 28.73 -21.03 -20.79
N ASP A 507 27.49 -21.23 -20.41
CA ASP A 507 26.92 -21.03 -19.07
C ASP A 507 26.63 -22.34 -18.31
N GLU A 508 27.14 -23.47 -18.80
CA GLU A 508 26.92 -24.80 -18.21
C GLU A 508 27.33 -24.95 -16.74
N ALA A 509 28.33 -24.18 -16.32
CA ALA A 509 28.78 -24.14 -14.93
C ALA A 509 27.72 -23.52 -14.00
N ASP A 510 26.92 -22.59 -14.52
CA ASP A 510 25.92 -21.85 -13.76
C ASP A 510 24.57 -22.58 -13.68
N ILE A 511 24.41 -23.64 -14.49
CA ILE A 511 23.18 -24.43 -14.53
C ILE A 511 23.05 -25.34 -13.32
N SER A 512 21.89 -25.29 -12.66
CA SER A 512 21.56 -26.18 -11.55
C SER A 512 21.55 -27.65 -11.99
N THR A 513 22.11 -28.55 -11.16
CA THR A 513 22.25 -29.99 -11.50
C THR A 513 20.95 -30.68 -11.88
N TRP A 514 19.81 -30.26 -11.32
CA TRP A 514 18.48 -30.80 -11.61
C TRP A 514 17.93 -30.38 -12.99
N ALA A 515 18.43 -29.28 -13.56
CA ALA A 515 17.98 -28.75 -14.86
C ALA A 515 18.93 -29.08 -16.03
N LYS A 516 20.18 -29.50 -15.74
CA LYS A 516 21.24 -29.69 -16.75
C LYS A 516 20.82 -30.57 -17.92
N ASP A 517 20.28 -31.75 -17.65
CA ASP A 517 19.87 -32.70 -18.70
C ASP A 517 18.78 -32.11 -19.60
N SER A 518 17.83 -31.38 -19.01
CA SER A 518 16.72 -30.75 -19.73
C SER A 518 17.23 -29.61 -20.61
N VAL A 519 18.08 -28.73 -20.08
CA VAL A 519 18.69 -27.64 -20.85
C VAL A 519 19.55 -28.17 -22.00
N GLN A 520 20.37 -29.20 -21.76
CA GLN A 520 21.18 -29.85 -22.80
C GLN A 520 20.32 -30.40 -23.95
N LYS A 521 19.21 -31.08 -23.64
CA LYS A 521 18.30 -31.60 -24.67
C LYS A 521 17.67 -30.49 -25.50
N LEU A 522 17.17 -29.44 -24.85
CA LEU A 522 16.51 -28.33 -25.56
C LEU A 522 17.50 -27.51 -26.38
N ASN A 523 18.73 -27.35 -25.89
CA ASN A 523 19.79 -26.72 -26.66
C ASN A 523 20.15 -27.53 -27.91
N LYS A 524 20.29 -28.86 -27.78
CA LYS A 524 20.52 -29.75 -28.93
C LYS A 524 19.40 -29.68 -29.97
N LEU A 525 18.15 -29.48 -29.52
CA LEU A 525 16.99 -29.31 -30.39
C LEU A 525 16.84 -27.88 -30.97
N GLY A 526 17.73 -26.95 -30.59
CA GLY A 526 17.63 -25.55 -31.04
C GLY A 526 16.46 -24.78 -30.44
N ILE A 527 15.84 -25.29 -29.36
CA ILE A 527 14.72 -24.64 -28.68
C ILE A 527 15.25 -23.49 -27.81
N ILE A 528 16.33 -23.74 -27.06
CA ILE A 528 16.99 -22.76 -26.18
C ILE A 528 18.45 -22.57 -26.60
N ASN A 529 18.94 -21.32 -26.64
CA ASN A 529 20.35 -21.00 -26.96
C ASN A 529 21.17 -20.71 -25.68
N GLY A 530 22.50 -20.90 -25.73
CA GLY A 530 23.47 -20.45 -24.70
C GLY A 530 24.07 -19.06 -25.00
N ILE A 531 25.12 -18.60 -24.27
CA ILE A 531 25.57 -17.18 -24.26
C ILE A 531 25.78 -16.54 -25.65
N GLY A 532 24.79 -15.74 -26.09
CA GLY A 532 24.67 -15.04 -27.37
C GLY A 532 23.44 -14.10 -27.40
N SER A 533 23.28 -13.32 -28.47
CA SER A 533 22.49 -12.07 -28.61
C SER A 533 20.98 -12.08 -28.24
N GLU A 534 20.45 -13.18 -27.69
CA GLU A 534 19.04 -13.35 -27.33
C GLU A 534 18.79 -13.98 -25.94
N GLN A 535 19.79 -14.20 -25.06
CA GLN A 535 19.53 -15.02 -23.85
C GLN A 535 19.54 -14.40 -22.45
N ILE A 536 18.59 -14.97 -21.70
CA ILE A 536 18.30 -15.01 -20.27
C ILE A 536 19.38 -15.89 -19.61
N GLY A 537 19.98 -15.44 -18.51
CA GLY A 537 20.83 -16.32 -17.71
C GLY A 537 20.06 -17.53 -17.15
N PRO A 538 20.71 -18.62 -16.74
CA PRO A 538 20.02 -19.80 -16.22
C PRO A 538 18.99 -19.51 -15.12
N LYS A 539 19.30 -18.54 -14.25
CA LYS A 539 18.49 -18.14 -13.10
C LYS A 539 17.72 -16.84 -13.31
N ASP A 540 17.88 -16.22 -14.47
CA ASP A 540 17.14 -15.01 -14.79
C ASP A 540 15.70 -15.39 -15.17
N LEU A 541 14.76 -14.47 -14.88
CA LEU A 541 13.36 -14.63 -15.23
C LEU A 541 13.19 -14.50 -16.75
N ALA A 542 12.35 -15.38 -17.32
CA ALA A 542 12.06 -15.37 -18.74
C ALA A 542 10.90 -14.41 -19.04
N THR A 543 10.98 -13.70 -20.17
CA THR A 543 9.89 -12.83 -20.66
C THR A 543 8.86 -13.61 -21.49
N ARG A 544 7.67 -13.02 -21.68
CA ARG A 544 6.61 -13.60 -22.52
C ARG A 544 7.07 -13.83 -23.97
N GLU A 545 7.75 -12.88 -24.60
CA GLU A 545 8.28 -13.03 -25.97
C GLU A 545 9.29 -14.16 -26.09
N GLN A 546 10.13 -14.37 -25.07
CA GLN A 546 11.09 -15.47 -25.06
C GLN A 546 10.37 -16.83 -24.96
N ALA A 547 9.38 -16.94 -24.08
CA ALA A 547 8.58 -18.16 -23.95
C ALA A 547 7.80 -18.48 -25.24
N ILE A 548 7.21 -17.47 -25.89
CA ILE A 548 6.52 -17.63 -27.18
C ILE A 548 7.48 -18.16 -28.25
N LEU A 549 8.71 -17.64 -28.32
CA LEU A 549 9.71 -18.13 -29.27
C LEU A 549 10.12 -19.57 -28.99
N PHE A 550 10.21 -20.00 -27.73
CA PHE A 550 10.48 -21.40 -27.39
C PHE A 550 9.33 -22.32 -27.84
N VAL A 551 8.09 -21.90 -27.67
CA VAL A 551 6.91 -22.62 -28.17
C VAL A 551 6.93 -22.72 -29.70
N LEU A 552 7.19 -21.61 -30.40
CA LEU A 552 7.29 -21.59 -31.86
C LEU A 552 8.39 -22.52 -32.37
N ARG A 553 9.60 -22.44 -31.78
CA ARG A 553 10.73 -23.31 -32.16
C ARG A 553 10.38 -24.77 -31.95
N THR A 554 9.69 -25.09 -30.86
CA THR A 554 9.21 -26.44 -30.59
C THR A 554 8.18 -26.88 -31.64
N TYR A 555 7.18 -26.05 -31.96
CA TYR A 555 6.18 -26.34 -32.98
C TYR A 555 6.80 -26.65 -34.35
N LYS A 556 7.80 -25.85 -34.77
CA LYS A 556 8.56 -26.02 -36.02
C LYS A 556 9.42 -27.28 -36.09
N LEU A 557 9.69 -27.94 -34.96
CA LEU A 557 10.36 -29.25 -34.99
C LEU A 557 9.41 -30.35 -35.49
N PHE A 558 8.09 -30.09 -35.50
CA PHE A 558 7.06 -31.09 -35.79
C PHE A 558 6.19 -30.78 -37.01
N ASN A 559 6.29 -29.57 -37.55
CA ASN A 559 5.62 -29.11 -38.77
C ASN A 559 6.60 -28.32 -39.63
#